data_AF-A0A0S8A7H8-F1
#
_entry.id   AF-A0A0S8A7H8-F1
#
_cell.length_a   1.000
_cell.length_b   1.000
_cell.length_c   1.000
_cell.angle_alpha   90.00
_cell.angle_beta   90.00
_cell.angle_gamma   90.00
#
_symmetry.space_group_name_H-M   'P 1'
#
loop_
_entity.id
_entity.type
_entity.pdbx_description
1 polymer ?
#
loop_
_entity_poly.entity_id
_entity_poly.type
_entity_poly.pdbx_seq_one_letter_code
_entity_poly.pdbx_strand_id
1 'polypeptide(L)'
;MSLFININSPSKELEKSPIDEAITILAANAAIEKRNGHLPKGPALDITFMLPNNNDVPPFNGMRMGGFTNENQTLFFESAVPEHIVRSKHAPRYVAIALHDAVDNASDFFKSNNIAFDDAQWHRAITPLVRTASVLSKSNWGFSE
;
A
#
# COMPACT_ATOMS: atom_id res chain seq x y z
N MET A 1 -14.02 -4.60 8.81
CA MET A 1 -13.28 -4.27 7.57
C MET A 1 -11.81 -4.30 7.92
N SER A 2 -10.89 -4.78 7.07
CA SER A 2 -9.49 -5.04 7.50
C SER A 2 -8.40 -4.32 6.69
N LEU A 3 -8.60 -3.96 5.42
CA LEU A 3 -7.61 -3.21 4.64
C LEU A 3 -8.27 -2.13 3.78
N PHE A 4 -7.70 -0.93 3.81
CA PHE A 4 -8.02 0.23 3.00
C PHE A 4 -6.73 0.70 2.32
N ILE A 5 -6.81 0.93 1.00
CA ILE A 5 -5.70 1.47 0.22
C ILE A 5 -6.23 2.73 -0.44
N ASN A 6 -5.62 3.84 -0.08
CA ASN A 6 -5.96 5.16 -0.59
C ASN A 6 -4.78 5.73 -1.37
N ILE A 7 -5.09 6.53 -2.39
CA ILE A 7 -4.12 7.31 -3.14
C ILE A 7 -4.47 8.77 -2.91
N ASN A 8 -3.51 9.54 -2.39
CA ASN A 8 -3.60 10.99 -2.39
C ASN A 8 -2.71 11.52 -3.51
N SER A 9 -3.33 11.70 -4.69
CA SER A 9 -2.68 12.27 -5.86
C SER A 9 -3.19 13.70 -6.07
N PRO A 10 -2.35 14.72 -5.85
CA PRO A 10 -2.76 16.12 -6.02
C PRO A 10 -2.81 16.60 -7.48
N SER A 11 -2.53 15.75 -8.48
CA SER A 11 -2.50 16.16 -9.90
C SER A 11 -2.96 15.09 -10.88
N LYS A 12 -3.83 15.47 -11.83
CA LYS A 12 -4.28 14.63 -12.96
C LYS A 12 -3.14 14.15 -13.86
N GLU A 13 -1.98 14.81 -13.84
CA GLU A 13 -0.80 14.44 -14.62
C GLU A 13 -0.15 13.12 -14.18
N LEU A 14 -0.48 12.64 -12.98
CA LEU A 14 -0.01 11.37 -12.44
C LEU A 14 -1.01 10.23 -12.64
N GLU A 15 -2.20 10.52 -13.19
CA GLU A 15 -3.15 9.49 -13.63
C GLU A 15 -2.47 8.63 -14.71
N LYS A 16 -2.50 7.30 -14.52
CA LYS A 16 -1.82 6.31 -15.39
C LYS A 16 -0.30 6.33 -15.34
N SER A 17 0.29 6.96 -14.32
CA SER A 17 1.71 6.73 -14.04
C SER A 17 1.93 5.28 -13.57
N PRO A 18 3.14 4.71 -13.73
CA PRO A 18 3.45 3.37 -13.23
C PRO A 18 3.13 3.16 -11.75
N ILE A 19 3.24 4.21 -10.92
CA ILE A 19 2.85 4.13 -9.50
C ILE A 19 1.34 4.13 -9.31
N ASP A 20 0.60 4.96 -10.02
CA ASP A 20 -0.86 5.01 -9.98
C ASP A 20 -1.48 3.68 -10.43
N GLU A 21 -0.98 3.11 -11.52
CA GLU A 21 -1.37 1.77 -11.98
C GLU A 21 -1.02 0.69 -10.94
N ALA A 22 0.18 0.73 -10.36
CA ALA A 22 0.59 -0.24 -9.36
C ALA A 22 -0.30 -0.22 -8.11
N ILE A 23 -0.63 0.98 -7.61
CA ILE A 23 -1.52 1.11 -6.45
C ILE A 23 -2.95 0.71 -6.82
N THR A 24 -3.42 1.05 -8.01
CA THR A 24 -4.75 0.65 -8.50
C THR A 24 -4.88 -0.87 -8.60
N ILE A 25 -3.88 -1.55 -9.17
CA ILE A 25 -3.84 -3.02 -9.25
C ILE A 25 -3.81 -3.62 -7.84
N LEU A 26 -3.01 -3.07 -6.94
CA LEU A 26 -2.95 -3.53 -5.55
C LEU A 26 -4.32 -3.39 -4.87
N ALA A 27 -4.96 -2.24 -4.98
CA ALA A 27 -6.28 -1.96 -4.40
C ALA A 27 -7.36 -2.89 -4.98
N ALA A 28 -7.34 -3.15 -6.29
CA ALA A 28 -8.25 -4.08 -6.93
C ALA A 28 -8.04 -5.52 -6.42
N ASN A 29 -6.79 -5.98 -6.34
CA ASN A 29 -6.48 -7.31 -5.81
C ASN A 29 -6.89 -7.42 -4.33
N ALA A 30 -6.65 -6.39 -3.52
CA ALA A 30 -7.05 -6.36 -2.12
C ALA A 30 -8.58 -6.44 -1.97
N ALA A 31 -9.33 -5.76 -2.84
CA ALA A 31 -10.79 -5.83 -2.86
C ALA A 31 -11.30 -7.23 -3.25
N ILE A 32 -10.62 -7.93 -4.18
CA ILE A 32 -10.93 -9.31 -4.56
C ILE A 32 -10.66 -10.26 -3.40
N GLU A 33 -9.48 -10.21 -2.79
CA GLU A 33 -9.13 -11.07 -1.65
C GLU A 33 -10.06 -10.81 -0.44
N LYS A 34 -10.46 -9.55 -0.23
CA LYS A 34 -11.49 -9.19 0.76
C LYS A 34 -12.82 -9.88 0.45
N ARG A 35 -13.29 -9.83 -0.79
CA ARG A 35 -14.55 -10.46 -1.22
C ARG A 35 -14.51 -11.97 -1.05
N ASN A 36 -13.35 -12.59 -1.28
CA ASN A 36 -13.12 -14.02 -1.10
C ASN A 36 -12.94 -14.42 0.38
N GLY A 37 -12.88 -13.45 1.31
CA GLY A 37 -12.69 -13.71 2.73
C GLY A 37 -11.27 -14.15 3.10
N HIS A 38 -10.30 -13.87 2.23
CA HIS A 38 -8.89 -14.25 2.44
C HIS A 38 -8.10 -13.20 3.23
N LEU A 39 -8.66 -12.00 3.44
CA LEU A 39 -8.07 -11.03 4.35
C LEU A 39 -8.31 -11.42 5.81
N PRO A 40 -7.32 -11.28 6.70
CA PRO A 40 -7.46 -11.56 8.13
C PRO A 40 -8.61 -10.77 8.76
N LYS A 41 -9.20 -11.37 9.79
CA LYS A 41 -10.09 -10.65 10.72
C LYS A 41 -9.22 -9.90 11.74
N GLY A 42 -9.67 -8.74 12.19
CA GLY A 42 -8.93 -7.94 13.17
C GLY A 42 -9.00 -6.45 12.88
N PRO A 43 -8.11 -5.65 13.49
CA PRO A 43 -8.02 -4.22 13.24
C PRO A 43 -7.65 -3.96 11.77
N ALA A 44 -8.11 -2.82 11.26
CA ALA A 44 -7.92 -2.42 9.89
C ALA A 44 -6.62 -1.65 9.68
N LEU A 45 -6.04 -1.78 8.50
CA LEU A 45 -4.94 -0.93 8.04
C LEU A 45 -5.46 0.00 6.95
N ASP A 46 -5.13 1.28 7.03
CA ASP A 46 -5.36 2.26 5.97
C ASP A 46 -4.02 2.81 5.52
N ILE A 47 -3.65 2.60 4.26
CA ILE A 47 -2.39 3.08 3.71
C ILE A 47 -2.70 4.10 2.62
N THR A 48 -2.24 5.33 2.85
CA THR A 48 -2.34 6.43 1.91
C THR A 48 -1.00 6.68 1.23
N PHE A 49 -0.94 6.43 -0.08
CA PHE A 49 0.24 6.79 -0.87
C PHE A 49 0.17 8.27 -1.26
N MET A 50 1.18 9.04 -0.86
CA MET A 50 1.32 10.45 -1.19
C MET A 50 2.26 10.58 -2.38
N LEU A 51 1.71 10.99 -3.53
CA LEU A 51 2.50 11.19 -4.74
C LEU A 51 3.02 12.64 -4.78
N PRO A 52 4.33 12.86 -4.94
CA PRO A 52 4.88 14.19 -5.07
C PRO A 52 4.44 14.81 -6.40
N ASN A 53 4.08 16.09 -6.37
CA ASN A 53 3.86 16.88 -7.57
C ASN A 53 4.87 18.05 -7.61
N ASN A 54 4.89 18.80 -8.73
CA ASN A 54 5.83 19.91 -8.93
C ASN A 54 5.74 21.04 -7.89
N ASN A 55 4.65 21.14 -7.12
CA ASN A 55 4.35 22.21 -6.17
C ASN A 55 4.09 21.74 -4.73
N ASP A 56 4.01 20.42 -4.50
CA ASP A 56 3.57 19.79 -3.26
C ASP A 56 4.30 18.45 -3.13
N VAL A 57 5.44 18.52 -2.45
CA VAL A 57 6.24 17.35 -2.07
C VAL A 57 5.89 17.06 -0.62
N PRO A 58 5.58 15.80 -0.25
CA PRO A 58 5.33 15.45 1.14
C PRO A 58 6.47 15.94 2.04
N PRO A 59 6.20 16.54 3.21
CA PRO A 59 7.22 17.11 4.09
C PRO A 59 8.08 16.05 4.81
N PHE A 60 7.99 14.79 4.38
CA PHE A 60 8.66 13.64 4.97
C PHE A 60 9.03 12.62 3.88
N ASN A 61 9.94 11.70 4.22
CA ASN A 61 10.36 10.61 3.37
C ASN A 61 9.97 9.27 4.00
N GLY A 62 9.65 8.27 3.17
CA GLY A 62 9.32 6.92 3.62
C GLY A 62 7.89 6.80 4.15
N MET A 63 7.70 5.96 5.16
CA MET A 63 6.38 5.68 5.76
C MET A 63 6.29 6.27 7.16
N ARG A 64 5.14 6.85 7.49
CA ARG A 64 4.80 7.27 8.84
C ARG A 64 3.42 6.78 9.25
N MET A 65 3.20 6.64 10.54
CA MET A 65 1.91 6.30 11.13
C MET A 65 1.10 7.58 11.32
N GLY A 66 -0.07 7.66 10.69
CA GLY A 66 -1.00 8.80 10.74
C GLY A 66 -1.92 8.81 11.97
N GLY A 67 -1.94 7.72 12.74
CA GLY A 67 -2.71 7.59 13.97
C GLY A 67 -3.58 6.33 13.99
N PHE A 68 -4.29 6.12 15.09
CA PHE A 68 -5.20 4.99 15.29
C PHE A 68 -6.57 5.47 15.75
N THR A 69 -7.64 4.97 15.12
CA THR A 69 -9.01 5.25 15.55
C THR A 69 -9.60 4.04 16.25
N ASN A 70 -10.04 4.24 17.49
CA ASN A 70 -10.60 3.16 18.29
C ASN A 70 -12.01 2.78 17.82
N GLU A 71 -12.76 3.70 17.21
CA GLU A 71 -14.12 3.44 16.72
C GLU A 71 -14.15 2.37 15.62
N ASN A 72 -13.19 2.45 14.69
CA ASN A 72 -13.11 1.53 13.55
C ASN A 72 -11.99 0.51 13.67
N GLN A 73 -11.20 0.56 14.75
CA GLN A 73 -9.97 -0.20 14.93
C GLN A 73 -9.02 -0.02 13.74
N THR A 74 -8.90 1.20 13.20
CA THR A 74 -8.11 1.46 11.99
C THR A 74 -6.80 2.15 12.33
N LEU A 75 -5.69 1.57 11.89
CA LEU A 75 -4.36 2.17 11.93
C LEU A 75 -4.04 2.80 10.58
N PHE A 76 -3.76 4.11 10.58
CA PHE A 76 -3.49 4.89 9.39
C PHE A 76 -1.99 4.99 9.15
N PHE A 77 -1.60 4.85 7.88
CA PHE A 77 -0.24 4.99 7.39
C PHE A 77 -0.23 5.93 6.21
N GLU A 78 0.83 6.73 6.12
CA GLU A 78 1.10 7.59 4.98
C GLU A 78 2.48 7.24 4.43
N SER A 79 2.56 6.96 3.13
CA SER A 79 3.80 6.63 2.43
C SER A 79 4.12 7.72 1.42
N ALA A 80 5.18 8.48 1.67
CA ALA A 80 5.71 9.46 0.73
C ALA A 80 6.48 8.75 -0.38
N VAL A 81 5.91 8.73 -1.59
CA VAL A 81 6.54 8.11 -2.75
C VAL A 81 7.65 9.03 -3.26
N PRO A 82 8.90 8.55 -3.41
CA PRO A 82 9.95 9.38 -3.98
C PRO A 82 9.64 9.74 -5.44
N GLU A 83 9.97 10.96 -5.88
CA GLU A 83 9.68 11.43 -7.25
C GLU A 83 10.26 10.50 -8.32
N HIS A 84 11.48 10.03 -8.12
CA HIS A 84 12.15 9.09 -9.04
C HIS A 84 11.44 7.72 -9.12
N ILE A 85 10.58 7.36 -8.18
CA ILE A 85 9.79 6.11 -8.20
C ILE A 85 8.48 6.29 -8.96
N VAL A 86 7.88 7.48 -8.94
CA VAL A 86 6.56 7.77 -9.53
C VAL A 86 6.44 7.29 -10.97
N ARG A 87 7.50 7.50 -11.78
CA ARG A 87 7.56 7.10 -13.19
C ARG A 87 8.48 5.89 -13.46
N SER A 88 8.96 5.24 -12.40
CA SER A 88 9.93 4.15 -12.53
C SER A 88 9.25 2.81 -12.71
N LYS A 89 9.94 1.91 -13.44
CA LYS A 89 9.62 0.47 -13.47
C LYS A 89 9.66 -0.20 -12.09
N HIS A 90 10.24 0.45 -11.09
CA HIS A 90 10.31 -0.05 -9.71
C HIS A 90 9.07 0.33 -8.88
N ALA A 91 8.14 1.11 -9.41
CA ALA A 91 6.92 1.51 -8.70
C ALA A 91 6.10 0.34 -8.10
N PRO A 92 5.83 -0.77 -8.82
CA PRO A 92 5.14 -1.92 -8.24
C PRO A 92 5.88 -2.54 -7.06
N ARG A 93 7.22 -2.60 -7.15
CA ARG A 93 8.06 -3.12 -6.07
C ARG A 93 8.03 -2.19 -4.85
N TYR A 94 8.00 -0.88 -5.06
CA TYR A 94 7.89 0.08 -3.98
C TYR A 94 6.56 -0.07 -3.23
N VAL A 95 5.43 -0.11 -3.95
CA VAL A 95 4.09 -0.28 -3.36
C VAL A 95 3.99 -1.57 -2.54
N ALA A 96 4.61 -2.64 -3.05
CA ALA A 96 4.70 -3.90 -2.34
C ALA A 96 5.50 -3.83 -1.04
N ILE A 97 6.70 -3.24 -1.08
CA ILE A 97 7.54 -3.08 0.11
C ILE A 97 6.81 -2.20 1.13
N ALA A 98 6.20 -1.09 0.69
CA ALA A 98 5.41 -0.23 1.58
C ALA A 98 4.27 -0.99 2.27
N LEU A 99 3.57 -1.89 1.57
CA LEU A 99 2.52 -2.71 2.18
C LEU A 99 3.08 -3.70 3.21
N HIS A 100 4.24 -4.31 2.96
CA HIS A 100 4.92 -5.16 3.93
C HIS A 100 5.35 -4.37 5.17
N ASP A 101 6.01 -3.23 4.96
CA ASP A 101 6.44 -2.33 6.03
C ASP A 101 5.26 -1.85 6.88
N ALA A 102 4.09 -1.58 6.27
CA ALA A 102 2.89 -1.20 7.00
C ALA A 102 2.37 -2.33 7.90
N VAL A 103 2.42 -3.59 7.45
CA VAL A 103 2.02 -4.76 8.26
C VAL A 103 3.01 -4.97 9.41
N ASP A 104 4.31 -4.84 9.16
CA ASP A 104 5.35 -4.95 10.18
C ASP A 104 5.16 -3.87 11.27
N ASN A 105 5.02 -2.61 10.85
CA ASN A 105 4.79 -1.48 11.74
C ASN A 105 3.45 -1.60 12.51
N ALA A 106 2.42 -2.16 11.87
CA ALA A 106 1.14 -2.41 12.52
C ALA A 106 1.24 -3.49 13.59
N SER A 107 1.99 -4.56 13.33
CA SER A 107 2.25 -5.62 14.31
C SER A 107 2.87 -5.05 15.58
N ASP A 108 3.91 -4.23 15.43
CA ASP A 108 4.59 -3.58 16.56
C ASP A 108 3.65 -2.65 17.35
N PHE A 109 2.83 -1.87 16.65
CA PHE A 109 1.83 -1.00 17.29
C PHE A 109 0.77 -1.79 18.06
N PHE A 110 0.14 -2.78 17.42
CA PHE A 110 -0.93 -3.54 18.04
C PHE A 110 -0.42 -4.39 19.20
N LYS A 111 0.77 -4.97 19.07
CA LYS A 111 1.43 -5.69 20.17
C LYS A 111 1.70 -4.78 21.37
N SER A 112 2.18 -3.57 21.13
CA SER A 112 2.43 -2.57 22.18
C SER A 112 1.15 -2.09 22.87
N ASN A 113 0.02 -2.11 22.16
CA ASN A 113 -1.30 -1.71 22.66
C ASN A 113 -2.17 -2.91 23.12
N ASN A 114 -1.62 -4.12 23.16
CA ASN A 114 -2.31 -5.35 23.54
C ASN A 114 -3.58 -5.62 22.69
N ILE A 115 -3.54 -5.28 21.40
CA ILE A 115 -4.59 -5.54 20.41
C ILE A 115 -4.19 -6.78 19.61
N ALA A 116 -5.13 -7.72 19.44
CA ALA A 116 -4.88 -8.94 18.68
C ALA A 116 -4.70 -8.63 17.18
N PHE A 117 -3.55 -9.01 16.64
CA PHE A 117 -3.21 -8.85 15.22
C PHE A 117 -2.36 -10.06 14.79
N ASP A 118 -2.81 -10.79 13.77
CA ASP A 118 -2.08 -11.95 13.24
C ASP A 118 -1.21 -11.50 12.05
N ASP A 119 -0.01 -11.01 12.36
CA ASP A 119 0.96 -10.51 11.37
C ASP A 119 1.32 -11.58 10.34
N ALA A 120 1.48 -12.84 10.77
CA ALA A 120 1.78 -13.95 9.89
C ALA A 120 0.66 -14.21 8.87
N GLN A 121 -0.61 -14.12 9.29
CA GLN A 121 -1.75 -14.22 8.39
C GLN A 121 -1.83 -13.03 7.44
N TRP A 122 -1.53 -11.82 7.93
CA TRP A 122 -1.44 -10.62 7.11
C TRP A 122 -0.38 -10.73 6.02
N HIS A 123 0.85 -11.14 6.35
CA HIS A 123 1.90 -11.35 5.36
C HIS A 123 1.52 -12.37 4.29
N ARG A 124 0.86 -13.47 4.68
CA ARG A 124 0.36 -14.46 3.71
C ARG A 124 -0.71 -13.88 2.80
N ALA A 125 -1.60 -13.05 3.33
CA ALA A 125 -2.68 -12.42 2.57
C ALA A 125 -2.16 -11.35 1.59
N ILE A 126 -1.12 -10.60 1.94
CA ILE A 126 -0.56 -9.55 1.05
C ILE A 126 0.43 -10.07 0.01
N THR A 127 1.11 -11.19 0.28
CA THR A 127 2.06 -11.82 -0.66
C THR A 127 1.49 -12.01 -2.09
N PRO A 128 0.28 -12.57 -2.29
CA PRO A 128 -0.30 -12.71 -3.64
C PRO A 128 -0.67 -11.36 -4.27
N LEU A 129 -1.09 -10.37 -3.48
CA LEU A 129 -1.43 -9.02 -3.96
C LEU A 129 -0.21 -8.35 -4.61
N VAL A 130 0.93 -8.51 -3.95
CA VAL A 130 2.24 -7.97 -4.33
C VAL A 130 2.83 -8.69 -5.54
N ARG A 131 2.70 -10.02 -5.61
CA ARG A 131 3.24 -10.82 -6.71
C ARG A 131 2.59 -10.45 -8.05
N THR A 132 1.28 -10.25 -8.07
CA THR A 132 0.54 -9.89 -9.29
C THR A 132 0.89 -8.49 -9.78
N ALA A 133 1.06 -7.51 -8.88
CA ALA A 133 1.49 -6.16 -9.26
C ALA A 133 2.90 -6.17 -9.91
N SER A 134 3.81 -7.03 -9.42
CA SER A 134 5.16 -7.17 -9.98
C SER A 134 5.21 -7.87 -11.35
N VAL A 135 4.26 -8.78 -11.63
CA VAL A 135 4.20 -9.56 -12.88
C VAL A 135 3.51 -8.77 -14.00
N LEU A 136 2.42 -8.04 -13.71
CA LEU A 136 1.71 -7.24 -14.70
C LEU A 136 2.55 -6.09 -15.26
N SER A 137 3.47 -5.55 -14.45
CA SER A 137 4.48 -4.60 -14.90
C SER A 137 5.44 -5.18 -15.94
N LYS A 138 5.71 -6.50 -15.92
CA LYS A 138 6.56 -7.16 -16.92
C LYS A 138 5.82 -7.44 -18.23
N SER A 139 4.49 -7.62 -18.20
CA SER A 139 3.70 -7.99 -19.38
C SER A 139 3.16 -6.80 -20.17
N ASN A 140 2.87 -5.66 -19.52
CA ASN A 140 2.35 -4.46 -20.22
C ASN A 140 3.45 -3.60 -20.88
N TRP A 141 4.71 -3.80 -20.50
CA TRP A 141 5.85 -3.10 -21.07
C TRP A 141 6.71 -4.09 -21.83
N GLY A 142 6.29 -4.41 -23.05
CA GLY A 142 7.06 -5.23 -23.98
C GLY A 142 8.38 -4.56 -24.31
N PHE A 143 9.43 -4.90 -23.57
CA PHE A 143 10.80 -4.64 -23.95
C PHE A 143 11.45 -5.99 -24.26
N SER A 144 11.68 -6.20 -25.56
CA SER A 144 12.65 -7.20 -26.03
C SER A 144 14.02 -6.83 -25.47
N GLU A 145 14.78 -7.87 -25.12
CA GLU A 145 16.15 -7.81 -24.58
C GLU A 145 17.10 -6.88 -25.34
#